data_AF-A0A7J6R4I0-F1
#
_entry.id   AF-A0A7J6R4I0-F1
#
_cell.length_a   1.000
_cell.length_b   1.000
_cell.length_c   1.000
_cell.angle_alpha   90.00
_cell.angle_beta   90.00
_cell.angle_gamma   90.00
#
_symmetry.space_group_name_H-M   'P 1'
#
loop_
_entity.id
_entity.type
_entity.pdbx_description
1 polymer ?
#
loop_
_entity_poly.entity_id
_entity_poly.type
_entity_poly.pdbx_seq_one_letter_code
_entity_poly.pdbx_strand_id
1 'polypeptide(L)'
;MGNAERTMVEIEKARVSYAPVGARGSILYFVIADMSTIDPMYQYSLEFFVNLFKGRLAKSEKSDDVQQRVSFIIEDLTLSTYTNICRGLFEDHKLLYSALNTIQVLRSVKKIPSHTWQFFQIGVEAISGLADLEAILGSHPCPEWCEAIAWGKIVALVTLAGLAGAEDVDGFLQDMTENLDDWEKFGNSDHMYETPLPRGWDEKVTSFHRLCIVKSLRENLLVPAMRVFVAENLGQEFVVSPALDLRSCFDDSDSATPIIFVLSPGADPTDNVIKLASSLGYADRLHMLSLGQGQGPKAEALID
;
A
#
# COMPACT_ATOMS: atom_id res chain seq x y z
N MET A 1 -17.41 10.42 -43.19
CA MET A 1 -17.62 9.75 -41.90
C MET A 1 -19.03 10.01 -41.42
N GLY A 2 -19.80 8.95 -41.18
CA GLY A 2 -21.15 9.08 -40.61
C GLY A 2 -21.11 9.50 -39.13
N ASN A 3 -22.19 10.06 -38.60
CA ASN A 3 -22.24 10.51 -37.20
C ASN A 3 -21.87 9.39 -36.20
N ALA A 4 -22.32 8.15 -36.45
CA ALA A 4 -21.96 6.99 -35.61
C ALA A 4 -20.46 6.69 -35.60
N GLU A 5 -19.77 6.87 -36.73
CA GLU A 5 -18.34 6.63 -36.85
C GLU A 5 -17.53 7.67 -36.07
N ARG A 6 -17.96 8.94 -36.11
CA ARG A 6 -17.36 10.02 -35.30
C ARG A 6 -17.55 9.78 -33.80
N THR A 7 -18.76 9.41 -33.38
CA THR A 7 -19.04 9.09 -31.96
C THR A 7 -18.21 7.90 -31.47
N MET A 8 -18.02 6.86 -32.28
CA MET A 8 -17.15 5.73 -31.90
C MET A 8 -15.70 6.15 -31.68
N VAL A 9 -15.15 7.02 -32.55
CA VAL A 9 -13.79 7.55 -32.38
C VAL A 9 -13.67 8.38 -31.10
N GLU A 10 -14.66 9.19 -30.77
CA GLU A 10 -14.68 9.99 -29.54
C GLU A 10 -14.76 9.12 -28.29
N ILE A 11 -15.61 8.08 -28.30
CA ILE A 11 -15.71 7.11 -27.21
C ILE A 11 -14.39 6.37 -27.01
N GLU A 12 -13.76 5.93 -28.10
CA GLU A 12 -12.48 5.23 -28.02
C GLU A 12 -11.39 6.12 -27.45
N LYS A 13 -11.32 7.38 -27.90
CA LYS A 13 -10.38 8.37 -27.37
C LYS A 13 -10.59 8.60 -25.87
N ALA A 14 -11.85 8.75 -25.43
CA ALA A 14 -12.17 8.89 -24.01
C ALA A 14 -11.77 7.63 -23.22
N ARG A 15 -12.08 6.43 -23.74
CA ARG A 15 -11.72 5.15 -23.12
C ARG A 15 -10.22 5.04 -22.86
N VAL A 16 -9.40 5.30 -23.88
CA VAL A 16 -7.93 5.25 -23.77
C VAL A 16 -7.43 6.28 -22.75
N SER A 17 -7.99 7.48 -22.76
CA SER A 17 -7.56 8.56 -21.85
C SER A 17 -7.87 8.25 -20.38
N TYR A 18 -8.99 7.60 -20.09
CA TYR A 18 -9.41 7.24 -18.72
C TYR A 18 -8.99 5.82 -18.30
N ALA A 19 -8.39 5.03 -19.19
CA ALA A 19 -7.90 3.68 -18.87
C ALA A 19 -7.02 3.61 -17.60
N PRO A 20 -6.13 4.59 -17.31
CA PRO A 20 -5.34 4.58 -16.08
C PRO A 20 -6.18 4.57 -14.79
N VAL A 21 -7.37 5.19 -14.81
CA VAL A 21 -8.30 5.18 -13.66
C VAL A 21 -8.82 3.76 -13.40
N GLY A 22 -9.22 3.06 -14.47
CA GLY A 22 -9.67 1.67 -14.37
C GLY A 22 -8.56 0.73 -13.89
N ALA A 23 -7.33 0.92 -14.41
CA ALA A 23 -6.16 0.16 -13.97
C ALA A 23 -5.86 0.40 -12.48
N ARG A 24 -5.89 1.66 -12.01
CA ARG A 24 -5.75 2.00 -10.59
C ARG A 24 -6.82 1.33 -9.74
N GLY A 25 -8.09 1.43 -10.13
CA GLY A 25 -9.19 0.80 -9.40
C GLY A 25 -9.02 -0.72 -9.30
N SER A 26 -8.61 -1.37 -10.39
CA SER A 26 -8.35 -2.81 -10.40
C SER A 26 -7.23 -3.19 -9.43
N ILE A 27 -6.13 -2.44 -9.40
CA ILE A 27 -5.01 -2.69 -8.47
C ILE A 27 -5.50 -2.60 -7.02
N LEU A 28 -6.20 -1.52 -6.66
CA LEU A 28 -6.69 -1.31 -5.30
C LEU A 28 -7.66 -2.42 -4.88
N TYR A 29 -8.59 -2.81 -5.76
CA TYR A 29 -9.52 -3.89 -5.48
C TYR A 29 -8.82 -5.23 -5.20
N PHE A 30 -7.83 -5.61 -6.02
CA PHE A 30 -7.15 -6.88 -5.80
C PHE A 30 -6.33 -6.88 -4.51
N VAL A 31 -5.70 -5.75 -4.14
CA VAL A 31 -5.05 -5.63 -2.83
C VAL A 31 -6.07 -5.81 -1.69
N ILE A 32 -7.25 -5.19 -1.80
CA ILE A 32 -8.32 -5.34 -0.79
C ILE A 32 -8.80 -6.79 -0.70
N ALA A 33 -9.01 -7.45 -1.83
CA ALA A 33 -9.44 -8.85 -1.86
C ALA A 33 -8.41 -9.77 -1.20
N ASP A 34 -7.12 -9.52 -1.46
CA ASP A 34 -6.02 -10.28 -0.87
C ASP A 34 -5.88 -10.06 0.65
N MET A 35 -6.40 -8.95 1.21
CA MET A 35 -6.38 -8.73 2.68
C MET A 35 -7.14 -9.82 3.45
N SER A 36 -8.11 -10.49 2.83
CA SER A 36 -8.80 -11.64 3.44
C SER A 36 -7.89 -12.81 3.80
N THR A 37 -6.71 -12.89 3.16
CA THR A 37 -5.69 -13.90 3.47
C THR A 37 -4.88 -13.57 4.73
N ILE A 38 -4.89 -12.30 5.14
CA ILE A 38 -4.23 -11.82 6.36
C ILE A 38 -5.13 -12.06 7.57
N ASP A 39 -6.40 -11.66 7.46
CA ASP A 39 -7.39 -11.89 8.50
C ASP A 39 -8.76 -12.17 7.87
N PRO A 40 -9.47 -13.24 8.28
CA PRO A 40 -10.77 -13.61 7.71
C PRO A 40 -11.84 -12.53 7.90
N MET A 41 -11.66 -11.56 8.80
CA MET A 41 -12.56 -10.42 8.99
C MET A 41 -12.45 -9.38 7.86
N TYR A 42 -11.37 -9.38 7.07
CA TYR A 42 -11.16 -8.43 5.97
C TYR A 42 -11.86 -8.89 4.69
N GLN A 43 -13.19 -8.93 4.73
CA GLN A 43 -14.04 -9.33 3.61
C GLN A 43 -14.70 -8.10 2.99
N TYR A 44 -14.41 -7.87 1.71
CA TYR A 44 -15.01 -6.80 0.93
C TYR A 44 -15.51 -7.36 -0.40
N SER A 45 -16.77 -7.08 -0.72
CA SER A 45 -17.33 -7.50 -2.01
C SER A 45 -16.87 -6.60 -3.15
N LEU A 46 -16.85 -7.14 -4.37
CA LEU A 46 -16.64 -6.32 -5.57
C LEU A 46 -17.72 -5.23 -5.70
N GLU A 47 -18.96 -5.55 -5.35
CA GLU A 47 -20.07 -4.59 -5.41
C GLU A 47 -19.84 -3.39 -4.49
N PHE A 48 -19.39 -3.62 -3.25
CA PHE A 48 -19.00 -2.57 -2.33
C PHE A 48 -17.92 -1.67 -2.94
N PHE A 49 -16.86 -2.26 -3.49
CA PHE A 49 -15.78 -1.51 -4.11
C PHE A 49 -16.24 -0.71 -5.35
N VAL A 50 -17.11 -1.28 -6.19
CA VAL A 50 -17.66 -0.60 -7.36
C VAL A 50 -18.50 0.62 -6.94
N ASN A 51 -19.27 0.51 -5.85
CA ASN A 51 -20.05 1.63 -5.33
C ASN A 51 -19.15 2.74 -4.79
N LEU A 52 -18.11 2.39 -4.02
CA LEU A 52 -17.08 3.33 -3.57
C LEU A 52 -16.41 4.03 -4.77
N PHE A 53 -15.98 3.27 -5.76
CA PHE A 53 -15.33 3.78 -6.98
C PHE A 53 -16.23 4.78 -7.72
N LYS A 54 -17.51 4.44 -7.96
CA LYS A 54 -18.48 5.33 -8.60
C LYS A 54 -18.71 6.60 -7.78
N GLY A 55 -18.81 6.46 -6.45
CA GLY A 55 -18.94 7.59 -5.53
C GLY A 55 -17.77 8.55 -5.62
N ARG A 56 -16.53 8.04 -5.65
CA ARG A 56 -15.31 8.87 -5.81
C ARG A 56 -15.20 9.49 -7.19
N LEU A 57 -15.58 8.78 -8.25
CA LEU A 57 -15.62 9.36 -9.60
C LEU A 57 -16.58 10.56 -9.69
N ALA A 58 -17.71 10.48 -8.99
CA ALA A 58 -18.67 11.58 -8.91
C ALA A 58 -18.15 12.77 -8.09
N LYS A 59 -17.56 12.51 -6.90
CA LYS A 59 -17.12 13.53 -5.92
C LYS A 59 -15.77 14.20 -6.25
N SER A 60 -14.87 13.49 -6.93
CA SER A 60 -13.53 14.01 -7.29
C SER A 60 -13.60 15.28 -8.14
N GLU A 61 -12.55 16.11 -8.01
CA GLU A 61 -12.43 17.44 -8.62
C GLU A 61 -12.51 17.42 -10.16
N LYS A 62 -13.39 18.24 -10.72
CA LYS A 62 -13.57 18.33 -12.18
C LYS A 62 -12.47 19.20 -12.79
N SER A 63 -12.00 18.81 -13.98
CA SER A 63 -11.10 19.63 -14.81
C SER A 63 -11.50 19.46 -16.27
N ASP A 64 -11.35 20.53 -17.05
CA ASP A 64 -11.53 20.53 -18.50
C ASP A 64 -10.34 19.86 -19.22
N ASP A 65 -9.17 19.78 -18.56
CA ASP A 65 -8.05 18.97 -19.03
C ASP A 65 -8.23 17.52 -18.57
N VAL A 66 -8.25 16.61 -19.55
CA VAL A 66 -8.43 15.17 -19.32
C VAL A 66 -7.27 14.59 -18.51
N GLN A 67 -6.03 15.02 -18.75
CA GLN A 67 -4.88 14.49 -18.02
C GLN A 67 -4.92 14.89 -16.55
N GLN A 68 -5.16 16.17 -16.29
CA GLN A 68 -5.36 16.66 -14.92
C GLN A 68 -6.55 16.00 -14.24
N ARG A 69 -7.69 15.85 -14.94
CA ARG A 69 -8.88 15.16 -14.40
C ARG A 69 -8.56 13.71 -14.02
N VAL A 70 -7.78 12.99 -14.82
CA VAL A 70 -7.35 11.61 -14.52
C VAL A 70 -6.48 11.58 -13.26
N SER A 71 -5.55 12.53 -13.09
CA SER A 71 -4.73 12.63 -11.86
C SER A 71 -5.60 12.83 -10.63
N PHE A 72 -6.51 13.80 -10.67
CA PHE A 72 -7.43 14.08 -9.56
C PHE A 72 -8.29 12.87 -9.19
N ILE A 73 -8.79 12.11 -10.17
CA ILE A 73 -9.55 10.89 -9.86
C ILE A 73 -8.65 9.84 -9.22
N ILE A 74 -7.43 9.64 -9.73
CA ILE A 74 -6.52 8.63 -9.21
C ILE A 74 -6.11 8.94 -7.77
N GLU A 75 -5.73 10.19 -7.48
CA GLU A 75 -5.37 10.66 -6.14
C GLU A 75 -6.54 10.49 -5.16
N ASP A 76 -7.72 11.01 -5.52
CA ASP A 76 -8.93 10.94 -4.71
C ASP A 76 -9.37 9.50 -4.43
N LEU A 77 -9.37 8.66 -5.48
CA LEU A 77 -9.73 7.25 -5.38
C LEU A 77 -8.75 6.50 -4.47
N THR A 78 -7.45 6.73 -4.62
CA THR A 78 -6.41 6.01 -3.86
C THR A 78 -6.52 6.33 -2.37
N LEU A 79 -6.59 7.62 -2.01
CA LEU A 79 -6.68 8.06 -0.61
C LEU A 79 -8.03 7.68 0.02
N SER A 80 -9.13 7.87 -0.70
CA SER A 80 -10.46 7.56 -0.16
C SER A 80 -10.63 6.05 0.04
N THR A 81 -10.10 5.24 -0.87
CA THR A 81 -10.09 3.79 -0.70
C THR A 81 -9.25 3.38 0.50
N TYR A 82 -8.04 3.92 0.61
CA TYR A 82 -7.17 3.65 1.76
C TYR A 82 -7.87 3.97 3.08
N THR A 83 -8.42 5.19 3.20
CA THR A 83 -9.11 5.67 4.38
C THR A 83 -10.32 4.81 4.73
N ASN A 84 -11.13 4.46 3.72
CA ASN A 84 -12.35 3.69 3.92
C ASN A 84 -12.03 2.26 4.39
N ILE A 85 -11.06 1.59 3.77
CA ILE A 85 -10.65 0.24 4.16
C ILE A 85 -9.99 0.24 5.53
N CYS A 86 -9.13 1.22 5.85
CA CYS A 86 -8.48 1.34 7.16
C CYS A 86 -9.46 1.47 8.34
N ARG A 87 -10.73 1.81 8.13
CA ARG A 87 -11.77 1.80 9.17
C ARG A 87 -12.03 0.39 9.73
N GLY A 88 -11.88 -0.63 8.88
CA GLY A 88 -12.11 -2.03 9.22
C GLY A 88 -10.84 -2.83 9.54
N LEU A 89 -9.65 -2.24 9.35
CA LEU A 89 -8.38 -2.91 9.61
C LEU A 89 -7.92 -2.73 11.06
N PHE A 90 -7.28 -3.76 11.60
CA PHE A 90 -6.51 -3.63 12.84
C PHE A 90 -5.31 -2.72 12.61
N GLU A 91 -4.88 -2.04 13.67
CA GLU A 91 -3.79 -1.07 13.62
C GLU A 91 -2.50 -1.68 13.04
N ASP A 92 -2.18 -2.91 13.43
CA ASP A 92 -0.99 -3.65 12.98
C ASP A 92 -0.97 -3.93 11.47
N HIS A 93 -2.15 -3.96 10.81
CA HIS A 93 -2.27 -4.29 9.38
C HIS A 93 -2.39 -3.07 8.47
N LYS A 94 -2.55 -1.85 9.01
CA LYS A 94 -2.73 -0.63 8.20
C LYS A 94 -1.49 -0.30 7.38
N LEU A 95 -0.29 -0.40 7.97
CA LEU A 95 0.96 -0.17 7.24
C LEU A 95 1.19 -1.24 6.18
N LEU A 96 0.86 -2.51 6.47
CA LEU A 96 0.95 -3.60 5.49
C LEU A 96 0.06 -3.31 4.28
N TYR A 97 -1.20 -2.95 4.51
CA TYR A 97 -2.14 -2.60 3.44
C TYR A 97 -1.62 -1.42 2.59
N SER A 98 -1.11 -0.38 3.26
CA SER A 98 -0.51 0.79 2.59
C SER A 98 0.72 0.43 1.75
N ALA A 99 1.59 -0.42 2.29
CA ALA A 99 2.77 -0.92 1.59
C ALA A 99 2.38 -1.75 0.37
N LEU A 100 1.40 -2.66 0.50
CA LEU A 100 0.91 -3.46 -0.63
C LEU A 100 0.30 -2.60 -1.73
N ASN A 101 -0.50 -1.59 -1.38
CA ASN A 101 -0.99 -0.61 -2.35
C ASN A 101 0.18 0.05 -3.08
N THR A 102 1.14 0.62 -2.34
CA THR A 102 2.33 1.30 -2.90
C THR A 102 3.12 0.38 -3.83
N ILE A 103 3.41 -0.84 -3.41
CA ILE A 103 4.16 -1.83 -4.19
C ILE A 103 3.40 -2.18 -5.47
N GLN A 104 2.11 -2.50 -5.39
CA GLN A 104 1.35 -2.89 -6.58
C GLN A 104 1.16 -1.72 -7.56
N VAL A 105 1.03 -0.48 -7.05
CA VAL A 105 1.05 0.75 -7.86
C VAL A 105 2.36 0.84 -8.65
N LEU A 106 3.50 0.69 -7.99
CA LEU A 106 4.81 0.85 -8.63
C LEU A 106 5.14 -0.30 -9.58
N ARG A 107 4.69 -1.53 -9.25
CA ARG A 107 4.79 -2.69 -10.14
C ARG A 107 3.98 -2.50 -11.43
N SER A 108 2.79 -1.91 -11.36
CA SER A 108 1.96 -1.69 -12.56
C SER A 108 2.60 -0.73 -13.56
N VAL A 109 3.46 0.17 -13.09
CA VAL A 109 4.25 1.10 -13.93
C VAL A 109 5.71 0.65 -14.12
N LYS A 110 6.02 -0.61 -13.79
CA LYS A 110 7.35 -1.24 -13.94
C LYS A 110 8.49 -0.55 -13.16
N LYS A 111 8.17 0.27 -12.17
CA LYS A 111 9.16 0.85 -11.24
C LYS A 111 9.69 -0.16 -10.23
N ILE A 112 8.94 -1.24 -10.00
CA ILE A 112 9.40 -2.42 -9.24
C ILE A 112 9.36 -3.62 -10.19
N PRO A 113 10.52 -4.06 -10.69
CA PRO A 113 10.60 -5.26 -11.51
C PRO A 113 10.23 -6.53 -10.73
N SER A 114 9.74 -7.55 -11.44
CA SER A 114 9.28 -8.80 -10.80
C SER A 114 10.37 -9.54 -10.04
N HIS A 115 11.61 -9.55 -10.53
CA HIS A 115 12.74 -10.21 -9.86
C HIS A 115 13.16 -9.46 -8.59
N THR A 116 13.15 -8.12 -8.58
CA THR A 116 13.44 -7.32 -7.38
C THR A 116 12.35 -7.52 -6.32
N TRP A 117 11.08 -7.63 -6.76
CA TRP A 117 9.99 -7.99 -5.86
C TRP A 117 10.17 -9.40 -5.27
N GLN A 118 10.53 -10.37 -6.10
CA GLN A 118 10.82 -11.73 -5.63
C GLN A 118 11.98 -11.73 -4.63
N PHE A 119 13.07 -11.02 -4.90
CA PHE A 119 14.17 -10.81 -3.96
C PHE A 119 13.68 -10.21 -2.64
N PHE A 120 12.80 -9.21 -2.68
CA PHE A 120 12.23 -8.65 -1.46
C PHE A 120 11.49 -9.71 -0.62
N GLN A 121 10.81 -10.66 -1.27
CA GLN A 121 10.05 -11.71 -0.60
C GLN A 121 10.91 -12.87 -0.06
N ILE A 122 11.84 -13.40 -0.87
CA ILE A 122 12.59 -14.63 -0.55
C ILE A 122 14.12 -14.44 -0.46
N GLY A 123 14.61 -13.22 -0.62
CA GLY A 123 16.03 -12.89 -0.50
C GLY A 123 16.88 -13.52 -1.59
N VAL A 124 18.04 -14.07 -1.19
CA VAL A 124 19.05 -14.64 -2.10
C VAL A 124 18.49 -15.77 -2.96
N GLU A 125 17.47 -16.50 -2.48
CA GLU A 125 16.81 -17.58 -3.23
C GLU A 125 16.19 -17.10 -4.56
N ALA A 126 15.93 -15.79 -4.70
CA ALA A 126 15.42 -15.21 -5.93
C ALA A 126 16.41 -15.28 -7.11
N ILE A 127 17.70 -15.48 -6.85
CA ILE A 127 18.72 -15.65 -7.90
C ILE A 127 19.02 -17.12 -8.23
N SER A 128 18.44 -18.06 -7.46
CA SER A 128 18.62 -19.49 -7.67
C SER A 128 18.16 -19.89 -9.08
N GLY A 129 19.09 -20.43 -9.88
CA GLY A 129 18.83 -20.86 -11.25
C GLY A 129 18.92 -19.75 -12.32
N LEU A 130 19.17 -18.50 -11.92
CA LEU A 130 19.46 -17.41 -12.85
C LEU A 130 20.97 -17.23 -13.06
N ALA A 131 21.76 -17.50 -12.03
CA ALA A 131 23.21 -17.44 -12.08
C ALA A 131 23.86 -18.39 -11.06
N ASP A 132 25.16 -18.63 -11.21
CA ASP A 132 25.96 -19.40 -10.26
C ASP A 132 26.24 -18.55 -9.01
N LEU A 133 25.44 -18.78 -7.97
CA LEU A 133 25.51 -18.02 -6.73
C LEU A 133 26.87 -18.18 -6.03
N GLU A 134 27.47 -19.36 -6.06
CA GLU A 134 28.77 -19.59 -5.43
C GLU A 134 29.87 -18.79 -6.14
N ALA A 135 29.86 -18.80 -7.47
CA ALA A 135 30.80 -18.01 -8.26
C ALA A 135 30.63 -16.50 -8.03
N ILE A 136 29.40 -16.00 -7.97
CA ILE A 136 29.10 -14.57 -7.76
C ILE A 136 29.50 -14.12 -6.34
N LEU A 137 29.14 -14.89 -5.32
CA LEU A 137 29.54 -14.56 -3.95
C LEU A 137 31.06 -14.63 -3.79
N GLY A 138 31.71 -15.59 -4.47
CA GLY A 138 33.16 -15.71 -4.51
C GLY A 138 33.88 -14.56 -5.21
N SER A 139 33.26 -13.91 -6.20
CA SER A 139 33.83 -12.74 -6.89
C SER A 139 33.70 -11.43 -6.11
N HIS A 140 32.87 -11.40 -5.07
CA HIS A 140 32.62 -10.23 -4.23
C HIS A 140 32.85 -10.57 -2.75
N PRO A 141 34.11 -10.55 -2.28
CA PRO A 141 34.42 -10.89 -0.90
C PRO A 141 33.72 -9.95 0.09
N CYS A 142 33.21 -10.53 1.19
CA CYS A 142 32.50 -9.79 2.23
C CYS A 142 33.43 -8.80 2.95
N PRO A 143 33.06 -7.51 3.06
CA PRO A 143 33.77 -6.56 3.91
C PRO A 143 33.79 -6.98 5.37
N GLU A 144 34.84 -6.62 6.11
CA GLU A 144 35.01 -7.02 7.53
C GLU A 144 33.91 -6.47 8.46
N TRP A 145 33.35 -5.30 8.13
CA TRP A 145 32.30 -4.66 8.93
C TRP A 145 30.90 -5.30 8.72
N CYS A 146 30.73 -6.08 7.64
CA CYS A 146 29.42 -6.59 7.22
C CYS A 146 29.28 -8.08 7.53
N GLU A 147 28.07 -8.50 7.91
CA GLU A 147 27.78 -9.92 8.08
C GLU A 147 27.67 -10.63 6.72
N ALA A 148 28.23 -11.83 6.59
CA ALA A 148 28.22 -12.58 5.34
C ALA A 148 26.81 -12.83 4.77
N ILE A 149 25.81 -13.02 5.64
CA ILE A 149 24.40 -13.20 5.23
C ILE A 149 23.84 -11.89 4.65
N ALA A 150 24.07 -10.75 5.32
CA ALA A 150 23.62 -9.44 4.86
C ALA A 150 24.33 -9.06 3.55
N TRP A 151 25.64 -9.29 3.47
CA TRP A 151 26.42 -9.07 2.26
C TRP A 151 25.92 -9.92 1.09
N GLY A 152 25.64 -11.21 1.32
CA GLY A 152 25.08 -12.09 0.29
C GLY A 152 23.75 -11.58 -0.27
N LYS A 153 22.88 -11.00 0.58
CA LYS A 153 21.65 -10.33 0.14
C LYS A 153 21.95 -9.11 -0.74
N ILE A 154 22.93 -8.28 -0.36
CA ILE A 154 23.32 -7.10 -1.15
C ILE A 154 23.90 -7.49 -2.51
N VAL A 155 24.80 -8.48 -2.55
CA VAL A 155 25.35 -8.99 -3.82
C VAL A 155 24.23 -9.52 -4.71
N ALA A 156 23.33 -10.35 -4.17
CA ALA A 156 22.20 -10.88 -4.93
C ALA A 156 21.28 -9.79 -5.47
N LEU A 157 20.99 -8.74 -4.67
CA LEU A 157 20.20 -7.59 -5.11
C LEU A 157 20.85 -6.89 -6.31
N VAL A 158 22.13 -6.55 -6.21
CA VAL A 158 22.86 -5.83 -7.29
C VAL A 158 22.97 -6.69 -8.54
N THR A 159 23.26 -7.99 -8.39
CA THR A 159 23.30 -8.90 -9.54
C THR A 159 21.94 -9.01 -10.24
N LEU A 160 20.85 -9.18 -9.49
CA LEU A 160 19.51 -9.28 -10.06
C LEU A 160 19.11 -7.99 -10.80
N ALA A 161 19.39 -6.84 -10.20
CA ALA A 161 19.16 -5.53 -10.81
C ALA A 161 20.00 -5.36 -12.09
N GLY A 162 21.28 -5.73 -12.08
CA GLY A 162 22.15 -5.71 -13.26
C GLY A 162 21.68 -6.63 -14.39
N LEU A 163 21.24 -7.86 -14.06
CA LEU A 163 20.66 -8.80 -15.04
C LEU A 163 19.39 -8.26 -15.71
N ALA A 164 18.68 -7.36 -15.01
CA ALA A 164 17.51 -6.69 -15.54
C ALA A 164 17.81 -5.39 -16.29
N GLY A 165 19.08 -5.02 -16.41
CA GLY A 165 19.51 -3.77 -17.06
C GLY A 165 19.28 -2.53 -16.21
N ALA A 166 19.21 -2.68 -14.89
CA ALA A 166 19.10 -1.53 -13.98
C ALA A 166 20.49 -0.89 -13.79
N GLU A 167 20.64 0.36 -14.23
CA GLU A 167 21.88 1.13 -14.12
C GLU A 167 21.99 1.86 -12.76
N ASP A 168 20.91 1.90 -11.98
CA ASP A 168 20.82 2.67 -10.73
C ASP A 168 21.63 2.07 -9.57
N VAL A 169 22.15 0.86 -9.74
CA VAL A 169 23.03 0.15 -8.79
C VAL A 169 24.40 -0.18 -9.39
N ASP A 170 24.73 0.36 -10.56
CA ASP A 170 26.02 0.09 -11.20
C ASP A 170 27.19 0.68 -10.40
N GLY A 171 28.19 -0.16 -10.08
CA GLY A 171 29.30 0.18 -9.20
C GLY A 171 28.99 0.15 -7.71
N PHE A 172 27.78 -0.23 -7.28
CA PHE A 172 27.38 -0.21 -5.86
C PHE A 172 28.26 -1.12 -4.98
N LEU A 173 28.51 -2.35 -5.41
CA LEU A 173 29.36 -3.29 -4.66
C LEU A 173 30.80 -2.79 -4.55
N GLN A 174 31.33 -2.20 -5.62
CA GLN A 174 32.68 -1.64 -5.62
C GLN A 174 32.79 -0.50 -4.60
N ASP A 175 31.84 0.43 -4.61
CA ASP A 175 31.80 1.56 -3.68
C ASP A 175 31.72 1.10 -2.21
N MET A 176 30.91 0.07 -1.92
CA MET A 176 30.84 -0.55 -0.59
C MET A 176 32.16 -1.17 -0.13
N THR A 177 32.94 -1.74 -1.05
CA THR A 177 34.25 -2.35 -0.74
C THR A 177 35.38 -1.34 -0.66
N GLU A 178 35.29 -0.21 -1.37
CA GLU A 178 36.33 0.83 -1.39
C GLU A 178 36.17 1.86 -0.26
N ASN A 179 34.94 2.10 0.22
CA ASN A 179 34.63 3.13 1.22
C ASN A 179 34.12 2.54 2.54
N LEU A 180 34.92 1.65 3.14
CA LEU A 180 34.52 0.84 4.31
C LEU A 180 33.99 1.68 5.48
N ASP A 181 34.69 2.75 5.88
CA ASP A 181 34.33 3.56 7.05
C ASP A 181 32.94 4.21 6.93
N ASP A 182 32.60 4.72 5.74
CA ASP A 182 31.31 5.38 5.49
C ASP A 182 30.16 4.36 5.53
N TRP A 183 30.37 3.19 4.94
CA TRP A 183 29.38 2.12 4.88
C TRP A 183 29.22 1.37 6.20
N GLU A 184 30.29 1.18 6.96
CA GLU A 184 30.22 0.66 8.33
C GLU A 184 29.42 1.61 9.24
N LYS A 185 29.70 2.91 9.16
CA LYS A 185 28.96 3.93 9.92
C LYS A 185 27.48 3.93 9.56
N PHE A 186 27.14 3.80 8.27
CA PHE A 186 25.75 3.67 7.82
C PHE A 186 25.12 2.36 8.30
N GLY A 187 25.81 1.23 8.13
CA GLY A 187 25.43 -0.12 8.57
C GLY A 187 25.05 -0.21 10.05
N ASN A 188 25.83 0.48 10.87
CA ASN A 188 25.69 0.51 12.32
C ASN A 188 24.68 1.56 12.83
N SER A 189 24.13 2.42 11.97
CA SER A 189 23.14 3.44 12.36
C SER A 189 21.79 2.82 12.73
N ASP A 190 21.26 3.18 13.90
CA ASP A 190 19.89 2.81 14.30
C ASP A 190 18.81 3.61 13.54
N HIS A 191 19.23 4.67 12.85
CA HIS A 191 18.37 5.51 12.00
C HIS A 191 18.72 5.34 10.51
N MET A 192 19.23 4.16 10.12
CA MET A 192 19.61 3.85 8.73
C MET A 192 18.51 4.19 7.70
N TYR A 193 17.25 4.00 8.06
CA TYR A 193 16.11 4.27 7.19
C TYR A 193 15.90 5.76 6.87
N GLU A 194 16.41 6.68 7.70
CA GLU A 194 16.37 8.14 7.50
C GLU A 194 17.74 8.73 7.15
N THR A 195 18.82 8.00 7.44
CA THR A 195 20.18 8.44 7.11
C THR A 195 20.36 8.37 5.60
N PRO A 196 20.92 9.40 4.96
CA PRO A 196 21.28 9.32 3.55
C PRO A 196 22.26 8.18 3.31
N LEU A 197 22.10 7.46 2.21
CA LEU A 197 23.10 6.50 1.77
C LEU A 197 24.45 7.22 1.58
N PRO A 198 25.57 6.57 1.95
CA PRO A 198 26.90 7.10 1.71
C PRO A 198 27.09 7.62 0.28
N ARG A 199 28.01 8.58 0.11
CA ARG A 199 28.51 8.99 -1.22
C ARG A 199 27.43 9.49 -2.20
N GLY A 200 26.23 9.83 -1.73
CA GLY A 200 25.14 10.37 -2.56
C GLY A 200 24.33 9.31 -3.32
N TRP A 201 24.38 8.04 -2.89
CA TRP A 201 23.67 6.96 -3.58
C TRP A 201 22.15 7.11 -3.63
N ASP A 202 21.52 7.87 -2.71
CA ASP A 202 20.07 8.14 -2.76
C ASP A 202 19.64 8.86 -4.05
N GLU A 203 20.54 9.60 -4.72
CA GLU A 203 20.22 10.26 -6.00
C GLU A 203 20.23 9.28 -7.18
N LYS A 204 20.85 8.11 -7.01
CA LYS A 204 20.95 7.08 -8.04
C LYS A 204 19.91 5.99 -7.83
N VAL A 205 19.92 5.34 -6.66
CA VAL A 205 19.09 4.16 -6.41
C VAL A 205 17.61 4.52 -6.36
N THR A 206 16.76 3.64 -6.87
CA THR A 206 15.32 3.77 -6.64
C THR A 206 14.97 3.63 -5.16
N SER A 207 13.86 4.24 -4.73
CA SER A 207 13.33 4.10 -3.37
C SER A 207 13.06 2.64 -2.97
N PHE A 208 12.73 1.77 -3.93
CA PHE A 208 12.57 0.34 -3.67
C PHE A 208 13.91 -0.39 -3.51
N HIS A 209 14.94 -0.06 -4.30
CA HIS A 209 16.29 -0.58 -4.07
C HIS A 209 16.84 -0.12 -2.72
N ARG A 210 16.62 1.14 -2.35
CA ARG A 210 16.95 1.66 -1.01
C ARG A 210 16.28 0.84 0.10
N LEU A 211 14.98 0.57 -0.03
CA LEU A 211 14.25 -0.28 0.91
C LEU A 211 14.86 -1.70 0.99
N CYS A 212 15.24 -2.28 -0.15
CA CYS A 212 15.90 -3.58 -0.22
C CYS A 212 17.29 -3.58 0.45
N ILE A 213 18.07 -2.50 0.30
CA ILE A 213 19.37 -2.32 0.96
C ILE A 213 19.18 -2.30 2.48
N VAL A 214 18.26 -1.48 2.99
CA VAL A 214 17.96 -1.41 4.44
C VAL A 214 17.48 -2.78 4.96
N LYS A 215 16.57 -3.45 4.25
CA LYS A 215 16.10 -4.81 4.60
C LYS A 215 17.25 -5.82 4.66
N SER A 216 18.22 -5.69 3.76
CA SER A 216 19.33 -6.64 3.62
C SER A 216 20.37 -6.47 4.73
N LEU A 217 20.69 -5.22 5.08
CA LEU A 217 21.67 -4.88 6.12
C LEU A 217 21.07 -4.95 7.54
N ARG A 218 19.85 -4.44 7.74
CA ARG A 218 19.20 -4.28 9.05
C ARG A 218 17.71 -4.60 8.94
N GLU A 219 17.37 -5.88 8.91
CA GLU A 219 15.99 -6.36 8.77
C GLU A 219 15.05 -5.86 9.89
N ASN A 220 15.59 -5.64 11.10
CA ASN A 220 14.85 -5.08 12.22
C ASN A 220 14.37 -3.63 11.99
N LEU A 221 14.95 -2.90 11.02
CA LEU A 221 14.56 -1.54 10.63
C LEU A 221 13.59 -1.53 9.43
N LEU A 222 13.09 -2.69 8.99
CA LEU A 222 12.21 -2.77 7.83
C LEU A 222 10.89 -2.02 8.02
N VAL A 223 10.26 -2.10 9.19
CA VAL A 223 8.98 -1.43 9.47
C VAL A 223 9.10 0.10 9.34
N PRO A 224 10.05 0.78 10.00
CA PRO A 224 10.23 2.22 9.81
C PRO A 224 10.70 2.57 8.38
N ALA A 225 11.54 1.75 7.75
CA ALA A 225 11.92 1.95 6.34
C ALA A 225 10.73 1.87 5.38
N MET A 226 9.77 0.96 5.65
CA MET A 226 8.55 0.83 4.88
C MET A 226 7.67 2.09 5.01
N ARG A 227 7.62 2.72 6.19
CA ARG A 227 6.91 4.00 6.36
C ARG A 227 7.54 5.09 5.50
N VAL A 228 8.86 5.22 5.51
CA VAL A 228 9.56 6.20 4.64
C VAL A 228 9.25 5.92 3.17
N PHE A 229 9.36 4.66 2.74
CA PHE A 229 9.08 4.24 1.37
C PHE A 229 7.64 4.55 0.92
N VAL A 230 6.64 4.25 1.74
CA VAL A 230 5.24 4.57 1.45
C VAL A 230 5.03 6.08 1.38
N ALA A 231 5.57 6.82 2.35
CA ALA A 231 5.40 8.26 2.42
C ALA A 231 6.02 8.99 1.22
N GLU A 232 7.15 8.51 0.71
CA GLU A 232 7.81 9.05 -0.49
C GLU A 232 6.99 8.80 -1.76
N ASN A 233 6.33 7.64 -1.87
CA ASN A 233 5.69 7.21 -3.13
C ASN A 233 4.18 7.52 -3.21
N LEU A 234 3.44 7.46 -2.10
CA LEU A 234 2.01 7.74 -2.06
C LEU A 234 1.66 8.98 -1.24
N GLY A 235 2.47 9.36 -0.25
CA GLY A 235 2.24 10.53 0.60
C GLY A 235 2.18 10.21 2.09
N GLN A 236 2.33 11.24 2.93
CA GLN A 236 2.36 11.10 4.40
C GLN A 236 1.02 10.61 4.96
N GLU A 237 -0.08 10.91 4.29
CA GLU A 237 -1.42 10.46 4.66
C GLU A 237 -1.59 8.94 4.62
N PHE A 238 -0.70 8.21 3.94
CA PHE A 238 -0.73 6.74 3.83
C PHE A 238 0.05 6.02 4.93
N VAL A 239 0.76 6.74 5.80
CA VAL A 239 1.51 6.18 6.94
C VAL A 239 0.96 6.62 8.29
N VAL A 240 0.01 7.55 8.28
CA VAL A 240 -0.74 8.00 9.45
C VAL A 240 -2.08 7.28 9.46
N SER A 241 -2.35 6.56 10.54
CA SER A 241 -3.63 5.88 10.70
C SER A 241 -4.78 6.90 10.74
N PRO A 242 -5.78 6.77 9.84
CA PRO A 242 -6.92 7.68 9.84
C PRO A 242 -7.68 7.63 11.18
N ALA A 243 -8.07 8.78 11.69
CA ALA A 243 -8.92 8.87 12.86
C ALA A 243 -10.31 8.27 12.55
N LEU A 244 -10.93 7.64 13.56
CA LEU A 244 -12.30 7.15 13.44
C LEU A 244 -13.28 8.33 13.30
N ASP A 245 -13.93 8.41 12.15
CA ASP A 245 -15.01 9.36 11.89
C ASP A 245 -16.34 8.60 11.70
N LEU A 246 -17.10 8.48 12.78
CA LEU A 246 -18.41 7.81 12.74
C LEU A 246 -19.40 8.52 11.82
N ARG A 247 -19.29 9.85 11.66
CA ARG A 247 -20.17 10.58 10.78
C ARG A 247 -19.91 10.18 9.34
N SER A 248 -18.65 10.16 8.92
CA SER A 248 -18.31 9.70 7.56
C SER A 248 -18.64 8.23 7.33
N CYS A 249 -18.49 7.35 8.35
CA CYS A 249 -18.95 5.96 8.23
C CYS A 249 -20.46 5.87 7.98
N PHE A 250 -21.25 6.70 8.67
CA PHE A 250 -22.70 6.76 8.49
C PHE A 250 -23.10 7.34 7.13
N ASP A 251 -22.44 8.41 6.70
CA ASP A 251 -22.72 9.06 5.40
C ASP A 251 -22.34 8.15 4.19
N ASP A 252 -21.44 7.18 4.40
CA ASP A 252 -21.06 6.17 3.39
C ASP A 252 -21.92 4.88 3.47
N SER A 253 -22.84 4.77 4.44
CA SER A 253 -23.73 3.63 4.66
C SER A 253 -25.15 3.95 4.20
N ASP A 254 -25.94 2.90 3.95
CA ASP A 254 -27.36 2.99 3.64
C ASP A 254 -28.14 1.90 4.38
N SER A 255 -29.45 1.83 4.15
CA SER A 255 -30.32 0.82 4.79
C SER A 255 -29.98 -0.62 4.40
N ALA A 256 -29.22 -0.85 3.33
CA ALA A 256 -28.77 -2.18 2.91
C ALA A 256 -27.35 -2.52 3.39
N THR A 257 -26.62 -1.52 3.91
CA THR A 257 -25.21 -1.63 4.28
C THR A 257 -25.03 -1.41 5.79
N PRO A 258 -25.17 -2.45 6.62
CA PRO A 258 -25.06 -2.31 8.07
C PRO A 258 -23.65 -1.90 8.50
N ILE A 259 -23.56 -1.11 9.58
CA ILE A 259 -22.29 -0.74 10.21
C ILE A 259 -22.01 -1.70 11.35
N ILE A 260 -20.89 -2.42 11.26
CA ILE A 260 -20.43 -3.36 12.27
C ILE A 260 -19.24 -2.75 13.01
N PHE A 261 -19.31 -2.73 14.34
CA PHE A 261 -18.20 -2.29 15.19
C PHE A 261 -17.38 -3.49 15.63
N VAL A 262 -16.09 -3.48 15.31
CA VAL A 262 -15.11 -4.45 15.81
C VAL A 262 -14.35 -3.78 16.95
N LEU A 263 -14.48 -4.33 18.16
CA LEU A 263 -14.00 -3.69 19.37
C LEU A 263 -12.82 -4.47 19.96
N SER A 264 -11.77 -3.74 20.32
CA SER A 264 -10.75 -4.25 21.24
C SER A 264 -11.32 -4.34 22.66
N PRO A 265 -10.78 -5.22 23.53
CA PRO A 265 -11.20 -5.29 24.92
C PRO A 265 -11.17 -3.92 25.61
N GLY A 266 -12.30 -3.53 26.21
CA GLY A 266 -12.44 -2.25 26.93
C GLY A 266 -12.87 -1.06 26.06
N ALA A 267 -13.00 -1.21 24.73
CA ALA A 267 -13.60 -0.19 23.87
C ALA A 267 -15.14 -0.32 23.84
N ASP A 268 -15.85 0.80 23.96
CA ASP A 268 -17.31 0.87 23.82
C ASP A 268 -17.70 2.10 22.96
N PRO A 269 -18.29 1.91 21.77
CA PRO A 269 -18.68 3.02 20.89
C PRO A 269 -20.04 3.62 21.23
N THR A 270 -20.77 3.08 22.21
CA THR A 270 -22.16 3.41 22.53
C THR A 270 -22.41 4.91 22.64
N ASP A 271 -21.62 5.61 23.47
CA ASP A 271 -21.78 7.06 23.68
C ASP A 271 -21.59 7.85 22.39
N ASN A 272 -20.67 7.42 21.53
CA ASN A 272 -20.40 8.08 20.25
C ASN A 272 -21.57 7.87 19.28
N VAL A 273 -22.17 6.67 19.26
CA VAL A 273 -23.37 6.38 18.47
C VAL A 273 -24.58 7.20 18.94
N ILE A 274 -24.80 7.29 20.25
CA ILE A 274 -25.89 8.09 20.83
C ILE A 274 -25.73 9.57 20.48
N LYS A 275 -24.51 10.11 20.62
CA LYS A 275 -24.20 11.50 20.24
C LYS A 275 -24.44 11.76 18.76
N LEU A 276 -24.00 10.85 17.90
CA LEU A 276 -24.20 10.96 16.46
C LEU A 276 -25.70 10.95 16.11
N ALA A 277 -26.45 9.97 16.62
CA ALA A 277 -27.89 9.88 16.41
C ALA A 277 -28.61 11.15 16.89
N SER A 278 -28.25 11.68 18.05
CA SER A 278 -28.82 12.92 18.58
C SER A 278 -28.53 14.13 17.68
N SER A 279 -27.29 14.27 17.22
CA SER A 279 -26.90 15.38 16.31
C SER A 279 -27.59 15.32 14.94
N LEU A 280 -28.00 14.13 14.51
CA LEU A 280 -28.75 13.89 13.29
C LEU A 280 -30.27 14.01 13.46
N GLY A 281 -30.77 14.19 14.69
CA GLY A 281 -32.20 14.16 14.98
C GLY A 281 -32.81 12.76 14.91
N TYR A 282 -32.00 11.72 15.08
CA TYR A 282 -32.40 10.31 15.05
C TYR A 282 -32.43 9.66 16.44
N ALA A 283 -32.37 10.44 17.52
CA ALA A 283 -32.43 9.92 18.89
C ALA A 283 -33.64 9.00 19.12
N ASP A 284 -34.82 9.40 18.64
CA ASP A 284 -36.07 8.63 18.79
C ASP A 284 -36.13 7.36 17.90
N ARG A 285 -35.22 7.23 16.93
CA ARG A 285 -35.10 6.09 16.02
C ARG A 285 -33.98 5.13 16.42
N LEU A 286 -33.18 5.49 17.41
CA LEU A 286 -32.09 4.66 17.91
C LEU A 286 -32.64 3.67 18.95
N HIS A 287 -32.64 2.39 18.60
CA HIS A 287 -33.03 1.32 19.51
C HIS A 287 -31.78 0.54 19.95
N MET A 288 -31.53 0.51 21.25
CA MET A 288 -30.43 -0.26 21.83
C MET A 288 -30.95 -1.57 22.42
N LEU A 289 -30.41 -2.70 21.93
CA LEU A 289 -30.74 -4.03 22.40
C LEU A 289 -29.46 -4.82 22.64
N SER A 290 -29.26 -5.31 23.87
CA SER A 290 -28.17 -6.21 24.19
C SER A 290 -28.52 -7.64 23.79
N LEU A 291 -27.68 -8.27 22.97
CA LEU A 291 -27.86 -9.68 22.61
C LEU A 291 -27.47 -10.59 23.77
N GLY A 292 -28.38 -11.49 24.12
CA GLY A 292 -28.22 -12.49 25.17
C GLY A 292 -29.20 -13.64 24.95
N GLN A 293 -29.28 -14.57 25.90
CA GLN A 293 -30.16 -15.73 25.77
C GLN A 293 -31.62 -15.29 25.56
N GLY A 294 -32.22 -15.71 24.44
CA GLY A 294 -33.61 -15.41 24.09
C GLY A 294 -33.89 -14.04 23.47
N GLN A 295 -32.88 -13.20 23.19
CA GLN A 295 -33.09 -11.87 22.57
C GLN A 295 -33.11 -11.89 21.04
N GLY A 296 -32.71 -12.98 20.38
CA GLY A 296 -32.65 -13.11 18.91
C GLY A 296 -33.95 -12.69 18.20
N PRO A 297 -35.11 -13.27 18.54
CA PRO A 297 -36.38 -12.92 17.89
C PRO A 297 -36.79 -11.45 18.06
N LYS A 298 -36.39 -10.80 19.16
CA LYS A 298 -36.65 -9.37 19.38
C LYS A 298 -35.74 -8.49 18.53
N ALA A 299 -34.50 -8.92 18.31
CA ALA A 299 -33.56 -8.22 17.44
C ALA A 299 -34.04 -8.28 15.98
N GLU A 300 -34.49 -9.44 15.51
CA GLU A 300 -35.04 -9.63 14.16
C GLU A 300 -36.25 -8.72 13.91
N ALA A 301 -37.20 -8.67 14.85
CA ALA A 301 -38.38 -7.82 14.74
C ALA A 301 -38.10 -6.30 14.76
N LEU A 302 -36.89 -5.87 15.15
CA LEU A 302 -36.45 -4.47 15.07
C LEU A 302 -35.76 -4.13 13.73
N ILE A 303 -35.36 -5.16 12.97
CA ILE A 303 -34.69 -5.01 11.68
C ILE A 303 -35.74 -5.07 10.54
N ASP A 304 -36.78 -5.88 10.70
CA ASP A 304 -37.93 -6.01 9.77
C ASP A 304 -38.81 -4.73 9.72
#